data_AF-A0A936G846-F1
#
_entry.id   AF-A0A936G846-F1
#
_cell.length_a   1.000
_cell.length_b   1.000
_cell.length_c   1.000
_cell.angle_alpha   90.00
_cell.angle_beta   90.00
_cell.angle_gamma   90.00
#
_symmetry.space_group_name_H-M   'P 1'
#
loop_
_entity.id
_entity.type
_entity.pdbx_description
1 polymer ?
#
loop_
_entity_poly.entity_id
_entity_poly.type
_entity_poly.pdbx_seq_one_letter_code
_entity_poly.pdbx_strand_id
1 'polypeptide(L)'
;MTLAEENLSKALNLCRQINLVEFEADILLDLARLRYAQGDFKDAQEKASEALMITERSGYVLQGADVNLFLAQYALEQEKDKAKAKEYAESALKLAYCDGPPYYYKVAYEEAERMLEKLK
;
A
#
# COMPACT_ATOMS: atom_id res chain seq x y z
N MET A 1 5.68 5.92 21.76
CA MET A 1 4.80 6.24 20.62
C MET A 1 5.19 7.60 20.10
N THR A 2 5.25 7.77 18.79
CA THR A 2 5.50 9.08 18.17
C THR A 2 4.18 9.83 17.99
N LEU A 3 4.21 11.15 17.85
CA LEU A 3 3.00 11.94 17.56
C LEU A 3 2.28 11.48 16.28
N ALA A 4 3.03 10.99 15.29
CA ALA A 4 2.47 10.42 14.06
C ALA A 4 1.65 9.15 14.35
N GLU A 5 2.19 8.23 15.15
CA GLU A 5 1.52 6.99 15.55
C GLU A 5 0.22 7.26 16.30
N GLU A 6 0.25 8.21 17.24
CA GLU A 6 -0.93 8.61 18.02
C GLU A 6 -2.03 9.20 17.13
N ASN A 7 -1.67 10.10 16.22
CA ASN A 7 -2.62 10.75 15.32
C ASN A 7 -3.22 9.77 14.30
N LEU A 8 -2.40 8.90 13.70
CA LEU A 8 -2.88 7.88 12.76
C LEU A 8 -3.79 6.87 13.46
N SER A 9 -3.42 6.40 14.65
CA SER A 9 -4.25 5.45 15.42
C SER A 9 -5.57 6.09 15.83
N LYS A 10 -5.56 7.36 16.23
CA LYS A 10 -6.78 8.11 16.55
C LYS A 10 -7.67 8.28 15.31
N ALA A 11 -7.09 8.64 14.16
CA ALA A 11 -7.82 8.80 12.91
C ALA A 11 -8.48 7.48 12.47
N LEU A 12 -7.75 6.36 12.52
CA LEU A 12 -8.28 5.03 12.18
C LEU A 12 -9.46 4.65 13.07
N ASN A 13 -9.32 4.86 14.39
CA ASN A 13 -10.40 4.57 15.34
C ASN A 13 -11.64 5.42 15.08
N LEU A 14 -11.47 6.71 14.78
CA LEU A 14 -12.58 7.58 14.44
C LEU A 14 -13.27 7.13 13.14
N CYS A 15 -12.52 6.82 12.08
CA CYS A 15 -13.09 6.33 10.82
C CYS A 15 -13.94 5.08 11.05
N ARG A 16 -13.40 4.10 11.78
CA ARG A 16 -14.13 2.86 12.12
C ARG A 16 -15.39 3.11 12.94
N GLN A 17 -15.37 4.04 13.89
CA GLN A 17 -16.54 4.38 14.71
C GLN A 17 -17.70 4.95 13.89
N ILE A 18 -17.41 5.69 12.82
CA ILE A 18 -18.42 6.30 11.96
C ILE A 18 -18.62 5.54 10.63
N ASN A 19 -17.97 4.38 10.46
CA ASN A 19 -17.97 3.57 9.24
C ASN A 19 -17.47 4.32 7.99
N LEU A 20 -16.48 5.20 8.14
CA LEU A 20 -15.87 5.95 7.05
C LEU A 20 -14.70 5.17 6.43
N VAL A 21 -15.05 4.11 5.69
CA VAL A 21 -14.10 3.12 5.14
C VAL A 21 -13.12 3.72 4.11
N GLU A 22 -13.52 4.79 3.43
CA GLU A 22 -12.73 5.46 2.38
C GLU A 22 -11.30 5.82 2.83
N PHE A 23 -11.14 6.32 4.06
CA PHE A 23 -9.83 6.74 4.57
C PHE A 23 -9.07 5.64 5.31
N GLU A 24 -9.71 4.51 5.65
CA GLU A 24 -9.08 3.47 6.45
C GLU A 24 -7.88 2.85 5.73
N ALA A 25 -7.96 2.64 4.41
CA ALA A 25 -6.87 2.07 3.62
C ALA A 25 -5.61 2.92 3.65
N ASP A 26 -5.73 4.24 3.45
CA ASP A 26 -4.59 5.16 3.47
C ASP A 26 -3.98 5.28 4.85
N ILE A 27 -4.81 5.37 5.90
CA ILE A 27 -4.32 5.44 7.29
C ILE A 27 -3.58 4.14 7.67
N LEU A 28 -4.10 2.98 7.25
CA LEU A 28 -3.45 1.68 7.46
C LEU A 28 -2.13 1.57 6.70
N LEU A 29 -2.06 2.07 5.46
CA LEU A 29 -0.82 2.09 4.68
C LEU A 29 0.24 3.00 5.34
N ASP A 30 -0.16 4.16 5.86
CA ASP A 30 0.77 5.06 6.56
C ASP A 30 1.24 4.48 7.90
N LEU A 31 0.37 3.77 8.63
CA LEU A 31 0.78 2.98 9.79
C LEU A 31 1.76 1.88 9.38
N ALA A 32 1.52 1.20 8.26
CA ALA A 32 2.42 0.17 7.74
C ALA A 32 3.82 0.73 7.43
N ARG A 33 3.89 1.87 6.75
CA ARG A 33 5.14 2.59 6.45
C ARG A 33 5.85 3.02 7.72
N LEU A 34 5.12 3.54 8.70
CA LEU A 34 5.67 3.95 10.00
C LEU A 34 6.28 2.75 10.74
N ARG A 35 5.57 1.63 10.80
CA ARG A 35 6.05 0.39 11.44
C ARG A 35 7.26 -0.20 10.74
N TYR A 36 7.26 -0.17 9.40
CA TYR A 36 8.41 -0.57 8.60
C TYR A 36 9.65 0.26 8.95
N ALA A 37 9.51 1.58 9.02
CA ALA A 37 10.59 2.49 9.40
C ALA A 37 11.09 2.27 10.84
N GLN A 38 10.23 1.76 11.72
CA GLN A 38 10.59 1.38 13.09
C GLN A 38 11.21 -0.03 13.21
N GLY A 39 11.26 -0.79 12.10
CA GLY A 39 11.74 -2.17 12.09
C GLY A 39 10.72 -3.20 12.57
N ASP A 40 9.48 -2.79 12.84
CA ASP A 40 8.37 -3.71 13.15
C ASP A 40 7.73 -4.21 11.86
N PHE A 41 8.45 -5.07 11.15
CA PHE A 41 8.04 -5.60 9.85
C PHE A 41 6.76 -6.42 9.92
N LYS A 42 6.53 -7.10 11.06
CA LYS A 42 5.32 -7.90 11.25
C LYS A 42 4.08 -7.02 11.30
N ASP A 43 4.08 -5.98 12.16
CA ASP A 43 2.92 -5.07 12.23
C ASP A 43 2.76 -4.29 10.92
N ALA A 44 3.88 -3.94 10.26
CA ALA A 44 3.84 -3.32 8.93
C ALA A 44 3.09 -4.18 7.90
N GLN A 45 3.39 -5.47 7.85
CA GLN A 45 2.74 -6.42 6.95
C GLN A 45 1.25 -6.58 7.27
N GLU A 46 0.90 -6.70 8.56
CA GLU A 46 -0.50 -6.85 8.99
C GLU A 46 -1.34 -5.63 8.57
N LYS A 47 -0.83 -4.42 8.79
CA LYS A 47 -1.52 -3.18 8.41
C LYS A 47 -1.64 -3.01 6.89
N ALA A 48 -0.59 -3.31 6.14
CA ALA A 48 -0.64 -3.26 4.67
C ALA A 48 -1.59 -4.31 4.08
N SER A 49 -1.66 -5.51 4.67
CA SER A 49 -2.59 -6.56 4.24
C SER A 49 -4.05 -6.19 4.54
N GLU A 50 -4.31 -5.54 5.67
CA GLU A 50 -5.63 -5.00 5.99
C GLU A 50 -6.03 -3.88 5.01
N ALA A 51 -5.12 -2.95 4.71
CA ALA A 51 -5.34 -1.91 3.69
C ALA A 51 -5.67 -2.54 2.32
N LEU A 52 -4.92 -3.56 1.90
CA LEU A 52 -5.15 -4.26 0.64
C LEU A 52 -6.57 -4.83 0.57
N MET A 53 -7.00 -5.53 1.61
CA MET A 53 -8.36 -6.10 1.69
C MET A 53 -9.45 -5.03 1.55
N ILE A 54 -9.27 -3.85 2.16
CA ILE A 54 -10.23 -2.75 2.03
C ILE A 54 -10.27 -2.24 0.59
N THR A 55 -9.11 -2.04 -0.03
CA THR A 55 -9.04 -1.52 -1.41
C THR A 55 -9.65 -2.49 -2.42
N GLU A 56 -9.42 -3.80 -2.27
CA GLU A 56 -9.99 -4.84 -3.13
C GLU A 56 -11.51 -4.92 -3.01
N ARG A 57 -12.04 -4.89 -1.78
CA ARG A 57 -13.48 -4.98 -1.53
C ARG A 57 -14.24 -3.73 -1.98
N SER A 58 -13.60 -2.57 -1.98
CA SER A 58 -14.23 -1.28 -2.24
C SER A 58 -13.97 -0.75 -3.65
N GLY A 59 -13.03 -1.37 -4.40
CA GLY A 59 -12.65 -0.92 -5.73
C GLY A 59 -11.80 0.36 -5.72
N TYR A 60 -11.08 0.63 -4.63
CA TYR A 60 -10.25 1.83 -4.47
C TYR A 60 -8.91 1.65 -5.20
N VAL A 61 -8.93 1.84 -6.52
CA VAL A 61 -7.79 1.49 -7.39
C VAL A 61 -6.53 2.31 -7.13
N LEU A 62 -6.65 3.59 -6.77
CA LEU A 62 -5.49 4.45 -6.49
C LEU A 62 -4.76 4.01 -5.22
N GLN A 63 -5.51 3.86 -4.13
CA GLN A 63 -5.01 3.35 -2.86
C GLN A 63 -4.48 1.92 -3.01
N GLY A 64 -5.17 1.08 -3.79
CA GLY A 64 -4.73 -0.27 -4.10
C GLY A 64 -3.37 -0.28 -4.81
N ALA A 65 -3.11 0.66 -5.72
CA ALA A 65 -1.81 0.77 -6.38
C ALA A 65 -0.68 1.09 -5.37
N ASP A 66 -0.91 2.03 -4.46
CA ASP A 66 0.06 2.43 -3.45
C ASP A 66 0.33 1.32 -2.42
N VAL A 67 -0.72 0.59 -2.00
CA VAL A 67 -0.58 -0.57 -1.11
C VAL A 67 0.22 -1.69 -1.80
N ASN A 68 -0.06 -1.97 -3.07
CA ASN A 68 0.67 -2.98 -3.83
C ASN A 68 2.15 -2.61 -4.01
N LEU A 69 2.50 -1.33 -4.24
CA LEU A 69 3.89 -0.89 -4.28
C LEU A 69 4.62 -1.13 -2.96
N PHE A 70 3.97 -0.82 -1.84
CA PHE A 70 4.53 -1.09 -0.53
C PHE A 70 4.75 -2.59 -0.28
N LEU A 71 3.77 -3.43 -0.63
CA LEU A 71 3.88 -4.88 -0.47
C LEU A 71 4.91 -5.50 -1.40
N ALA A 72 5.09 -4.96 -2.61
CA ALA A 72 6.14 -5.37 -3.53
C ALA A 72 7.54 -5.10 -2.94
N GLN A 73 7.73 -3.90 -2.38
CA GLN A 73 8.95 -3.54 -1.68
C GLN A 73 9.19 -4.44 -0.45
N TYR A 74 8.15 -4.67 0.34
CA TYR A 74 8.21 -5.54 1.52
C TYR A 74 8.61 -6.97 1.14
N ALA A 75 8.00 -7.55 0.11
CA ALA A 75 8.32 -8.89 -0.38
C ALA A 75 9.78 -8.99 -0.85
N LEU A 76 10.29 -7.95 -1.53
CA LEU A 76 11.66 -7.92 -2.00
C LEU A 76 12.67 -7.79 -0.84
N GLU A 77 12.42 -6.91 0.12
CA GLU A 77 13.38 -6.57 1.17
C GLU A 77 13.30 -7.47 2.39
N GLN A 78 12.11 -7.87 2.81
CA GLN A 78 11.92 -8.65 4.04
C GLN A 78 11.73 -10.13 3.76
N GLU A 79 10.87 -10.48 2.80
CA GLU A 79 10.60 -11.88 2.45
C GLU A 79 11.65 -12.47 1.51
N LYS A 80 12.45 -11.61 0.85
CA LYS A 80 13.40 -11.96 -0.22
C LYS A 80 12.75 -12.75 -1.37
N ASP A 81 11.45 -12.54 -1.57
CA ASP A 81 10.64 -13.22 -2.58
C ASP A 81 10.45 -12.29 -3.78
N LYS A 82 11.29 -12.49 -4.81
CA LYS A 82 11.21 -11.72 -6.06
C LYS A 82 9.96 -12.02 -6.86
N ALA A 83 9.43 -13.24 -6.79
CA ALA A 83 8.24 -13.62 -7.56
C ALA A 83 7.02 -12.89 -7.00
N LYS A 84 6.85 -12.93 -5.68
CA LYS A 84 5.79 -12.20 -4.98
C LYS A 84 5.93 -10.69 -5.11
N ALA A 85 7.15 -10.15 -5.02
CA ALA A 85 7.40 -8.74 -5.27
C ALA A 85 6.96 -8.32 -6.69
N LYS A 86 7.23 -9.16 -7.68
CA LYS A 86 6.82 -8.92 -9.07
C LYS A 86 5.29 -8.94 -9.23
N GLU A 87 4.60 -9.90 -8.63
CA GLU A 87 3.13 -9.98 -8.68
C GLU A 87 2.47 -8.73 -8.11
N TYR A 88 2.96 -8.22 -6.98
CA TYR A 88 2.47 -6.97 -6.41
C TYR A 88 2.80 -5.76 -7.29
N ALA A 89 4.00 -5.67 -7.86
CA ALA A 89 4.37 -4.58 -8.75
C ALA A 89 3.53 -4.58 -10.07
N GLU A 90 3.23 -5.75 -10.63
CA GLU A 90 2.32 -5.88 -11.78
C GLU A 90 0.89 -5.46 -11.43
N SER A 91 0.42 -5.80 -10.22
CA SER A 91 -0.88 -5.39 -9.71
C SER A 91 -0.95 -3.87 -9.52
N ALA A 92 0.09 -3.26 -8.95
CA ALA A 92 0.20 -1.81 -8.83
C ALA A 92 0.16 -1.12 -10.20
N LEU A 93 0.93 -1.61 -11.17
CA LEU A 93 0.95 -1.07 -12.53
C LEU A 93 -0.44 -1.11 -13.17
N LYS A 94 -1.13 -2.25 -13.04
CA LYS A 94 -2.48 -2.45 -13.59
C LYS A 94 -3.50 -1.49 -12.95
N LEU A 95 -3.46 -1.32 -11.64
CA LEU A 95 -4.36 -0.41 -10.93
C LEU A 95 -4.07 1.06 -11.27
N ALA A 96 -2.79 1.42 -11.34
CA ALA A 96 -2.35 2.77 -11.69
C ALA A 96 -2.64 3.15 -13.15
N TYR A 97 -2.79 2.16 -14.05
CA TYR A 97 -3.13 2.40 -15.45
C TYR A 97 -4.47 3.12 -15.60
N CYS A 98 -5.44 2.89 -14.71
CA CYS A 98 -6.79 3.48 -14.76
C CYS A 98 -7.40 3.40 -16.17
N ASP A 99 -7.49 4.52 -16.91
CA ASP A 99 -8.03 4.61 -18.28
C ASP A 99 -6.95 4.59 -19.38
N GLY A 100 -5.68 4.53 -18.99
CA GLY A 100 -4.51 4.57 -19.86
C GLY A 100 -4.05 5.99 -20.20
N PRO A 101 -2.89 6.15 -20.87
CA PRO A 101 -2.35 7.46 -21.21
C PRO A 101 -3.34 8.31 -22.04
N PRO A 102 -3.53 9.61 -21.70
CA PRO A 102 -2.77 10.37 -20.71
C PRO A 102 -3.35 10.34 -19.27
N TYR A 103 -4.43 9.62 -19.01
CA TYR A 103 -5.18 9.64 -17.73
C TYR A 103 -4.88 8.39 -16.88
N TYR A 104 -3.69 8.37 -16.29
CA TYR A 104 -3.22 7.31 -15.40
C TYR A 104 -2.66 7.91 -14.10
N TYR A 105 -2.61 7.12 -13.04
CA TYR A 105 -1.99 7.52 -11.78
C TYR A 105 -0.47 7.53 -11.93
N LYS A 106 0.04 8.66 -12.41
CA LYS A 106 1.43 8.81 -12.86
C LYS A 106 2.47 8.33 -11.86
N VAL A 107 2.32 8.70 -10.59
CA VAL A 107 3.31 8.36 -9.55
C VAL A 107 3.41 6.85 -9.37
N ALA A 108 2.30 6.18 -9.07
CA ALA A 108 2.31 4.73 -8.85
C ALA A 108 2.67 3.94 -10.11
N TYR A 109 2.24 4.41 -11.29
CA TYR A 109 2.58 3.77 -12.55
C TYR A 109 4.09 3.77 -12.81
N GLU A 110 4.73 4.93 -12.73
CA GLU A 110 6.17 5.04 -12.97
C GLU A 110 6.99 4.32 -11.88
N GLU A 111 6.51 4.29 -10.64
CA GLU A 111 7.14 3.50 -9.57
C GLU A 111 7.05 2.00 -9.82
N ALA A 112 5.89 1.52 -10.27
CA ALA A 112 5.69 0.11 -10.61
C ALA A 112 6.57 -0.30 -11.80
N GLU A 113 6.65 0.53 -12.85
CA GLU A 113 7.56 0.28 -13.98
C GLU A 113 9.02 0.18 -13.53
N ARG A 114 9.50 1.16 -12.74
CA ARG A 114 10.88 1.15 -12.21
C ARG A 114 11.14 -0.08 -11.34
N MET A 115 10.16 -0.52 -10.56
CA MET A 115 10.31 -1.71 -9.73
C MET A 115 10.39 -2.98 -10.57
N LEU A 116 9.51 -3.12 -11.56
CA LEU A 116 9.51 -4.27 -12.47
C LEU A 116 10.80 -4.36 -13.28
N GLU A 117 11.39 -3.23 -13.69
CA GLU A 117 12.70 -3.22 -14.35
C GLU A 117 13.82 -3.76 -13.46
N LYS A 118 13.78 -3.47 -12.15
CA LYS A 118 14.77 -3.99 -11.18
C LYS A 118 14.58 -5.48 -10.85
N LEU A 119 13.39 -6.03 -11.12
CA LEU A 119 13.03 -7.42 -10.85
C LEU A 119 13.27 -8.36 -12.05
N LYS A 120 13.66 -7.83 -13.21
CA LYS A 120 14.15 -8.58 -14.38
C LYS A 120 15.51 -9.20 -14.09
#